data_AF-A0A1F7W6N4-F1
#
_entry.id   AF-A0A1F7W6N4-F1
#
_cell.length_a   1.000
_cell.length_b   1.000
_cell.length_c   1.000
_cell.angle_alpha   90.00
_cell.angle_beta   90.00
_cell.angle_gamma   90.00
#
_symmetry.space_group_name_H-M   'P 1'
#
loop_
_entity.id
_entity.type
_entity.pdbx_description
1 polymer ?
#
loop_
_entity_poly.entity_id
_entity_poly.type
_entity_poly.pdbx_seq_one_letter_code
_entity_poly.pdbx_strand_id
1 'polypeptide(L)'
;MRKYAFFLTPFDVTERGRDAAAQNELLIAGVPALTTTFKGEHRPEFRSSIVGALWFTNGEVIAFSRSHSYWSVNSSARLPFKVAKALNDRMGSIVRVDGMSGGTNVQRGGCANWHVDAQEGLNALTQVLKDCFGTLHDSPPSVTELARMGLVNDAIYG
;
A
#
# COMPACT_ATOMS: atom_id res chain seq x y z
N MET A 1 6.66 -10.59 -46.87
CA MET A 1 7.24 -10.25 -45.55
C MET A 1 6.32 -9.27 -44.84
N ARG A 2 5.61 -9.70 -43.79
CA ARG A 2 4.75 -8.82 -42.98
C ARG A 2 5.63 -8.12 -41.93
N LYS A 3 5.70 -6.79 -41.99
CA LYS A 3 6.30 -5.96 -40.94
C LYS A 3 5.28 -5.86 -39.79
N TYR A 4 5.61 -6.43 -38.63
CA TYR A 4 4.88 -6.14 -37.39
C TYR A 4 5.35 -4.77 -36.90
N ALA A 5 4.50 -3.76 -37.03
CA ALA A 5 4.66 -2.51 -36.31
C ALA A 5 4.15 -2.75 -34.88
N PHE A 6 5.06 -2.80 -33.91
CA PHE A 6 4.70 -2.71 -32.50
C PHE A 6 4.22 -1.27 -32.25
N PHE A 7 2.90 -1.07 -32.30
CA PHE A 7 2.28 0.12 -31.73
C PHE A 7 2.35 -0.02 -30.21
N LEU A 8 3.34 0.62 -29.58
CA LEU A 8 3.24 0.97 -28.18
C LEU A 8 2.10 1.98 -28.08
N THR A 9 0.99 1.57 -27.45
CA THR A 9 -0.12 2.49 -27.20
C THR A 9 0.33 3.56 -26.19
N PRO A 10 -0.22 4.77 -26.22
CA PRO A 10 0.10 5.82 -25.24
C PRO A 10 -0.20 5.43 -23.78
N PHE A 11 -0.90 4.32 -23.56
CA PHE A 11 -1.18 3.75 -22.24
C PHE A 11 0.09 3.31 -21.50
N ASP A 12 1.01 2.70 -22.25
CA ASP A 12 2.18 1.97 -21.73
C ASP A 12 3.27 2.90 -21.13
N VAL A 13 3.33 4.16 -21.57
CA VAL A 13 4.29 5.16 -21.06
C VAL A 13 3.80 5.78 -19.74
N THR A 14 2.48 5.92 -19.56
CA THR A 14 1.91 6.48 -18.32
C THR A 14 1.93 5.48 -17.17
N GLU A 15 1.75 4.19 -17.45
CA GLU A 15 1.79 3.14 -16.43
C GLU A 15 3.19 2.91 -15.88
N ARG A 16 4.20 2.77 -16.75
CA ARG A 16 5.60 2.60 -16.32
C ARG A 16 6.11 3.78 -15.51
N GLY A 17 5.74 5.01 -15.88
CA GLY A 17 6.08 6.21 -15.10
C GLY A 17 5.43 6.23 -13.72
N ARG A 18 4.18 5.76 -13.61
CA ARG A 18 3.46 5.65 -12.33
C ARG A 18 4.01 4.55 -11.45
N ASP A 19 4.34 3.39 -12.01
CA ASP A 19 4.91 2.27 -11.25
C ASP A 19 6.33 2.61 -10.74
N ALA A 20 7.14 3.27 -11.56
CA ALA A 20 8.45 3.78 -11.10
C ALA A 20 8.31 4.79 -9.95
N ALA A 21 7.31 5.69 -10.02
CA ALA A 21 7.02 6.61 -8.93
C ALA A 21 6.55 5.87 -7.68
N ALA A 22 5.60 4.93 -7.80
CA ALA A 22 5.11 4.12 -6.68
C ALA A 22 6.23 3.32 -6.01
N GLN A 23 7.12 2.72 -6.80
CA GLN A 23 8.29 2.01 -6.28
C GLN A 23 9.22 2.96 -5.52
N ASN A 24 9.48 4.16 -6.06
CA ASN A 24 10.33 5.15 -5.40
C ASN A 24 9.72 5.64 -4.08
N GLU A 25 8.41 5.90 -4.04
CA GLU A 25 7.71 6.31 -2.82
C GLU A 25 7.82 5.25 -1.70
N LEU A 26 7.67 3.96 -2.03
CA LEU A 26 7.87 2.86 -1.08
C LEU A 26 9.31 2.76 -0.59
N LEU A 27 10.29 2.88 -1.50
CA LEU A 27 11.71 2.83 -1.16
C LEU A 27 12.08 3.98 -0.21
N ILE A 28 11.59 5.20 -0.45
CA ILE A 28 11.80 6.36 0.44
C ILE A 28 11.21 6.10 1.83
N ALA A 29 10.04 5.45 1.90
CA ALA A 29 9.42 5.06 3.17
C ALA A 29 10.11 3.87 3.85
N GLY A 30 11.08 3.23 3.19
CA GLY A 30 11.75 2.02 3.67
C GLY A 30 10.80 0.82 3.70
N VAL A 31 9.94 0.70 2.68
CA VAL A 31 9.05 -0.43 2.43
C VAL A 31 9.55 -1.19 1.20
N PRO A 32 9.83 -2.50 1.30
CA PRO A 32 10.12 -3.33 0.15
C PRO A 32 8.99 -3.29 -0.88
N ALA A 33 9.34 -3.01 -2.13
CA ALA A 33 8.41 -3.03 -3.26
C ALA A 33 8.36 -4.42 -3.90
N LEU A 34 7.15 -4.86 -4.25
CA LEU A 34 6.84 -6.11 -4.91
C LEU A 34 6.05 -5.77 -6.19
N THR A 35 6.31 -6.52 -7.26
CA THR A 35 5.54 -6.39 -8.51
C THR A 35 4.41 -7.42 -8.51
N THR A 36 3.25 -7.01 -9.01
CA THR A 36 2.07 -7.85 -9.16
C THR A 36 1.29 -7.49 -10.43
N THR A 37 0.39 -8.37 -10.84
CA THR A 37 -0.64 -8.10 -11.85
C THR A 37 -2.00 -8.15 -11.17
N PHE A 38 -2.98 -7.33 -11.58
CA PHE A 38 -4.34 -7.32 -11.00
C PHE A 38 -5.39 -7.87 -11.98
N LYS A 39 -6.34 -8.68 -11.48
CA LYS A 39 -7.41 -9.35 -12.25
C LYS A 39 -8.57 -8.38 -12.36
N GLY A 40 -8.84 -7.88 -13.57
CA GLY A 40 -10.12 -7.24 -13.89
C GLY A 40 -10.01 -6.01 -14.79
N GLU A 41 -10.86 -5.98 -15.82
CA GLU A 41 -10.98 -4.89 -16.82
C GLU A 41 -11.87 -3.72 -16.36
N HIS A 42 -12.45 -3.72 -15.15
CA HIS A 42 -13.49 -2.74 -14.80
C HIS A 42 -13.51 -2.34 -13.33
N ARG A 43 -12.45 -1.69 -12.85
CA ARG A 43 -12.60 -0.76 -11.72
C ARG A 43 -12.34 0.66 -12.23
N PRO A 44 -13.16 1.66 -11.87
CA PRO A 44 -12.87 3.07 -12.17
C PRO A 44 -11.60 3.56 -11.44
N GLU A 45 -11.05 2.75 -10.52
CA GLU A 45 -9.83 3.02 -9.80
C GLU A 45 -8.64 2.28 -10.39
N PHE A 46 -7.72 3.04 -11.00
CA PHE A 46 -6.48 2.52 -11.56
C PHE A 46 -5.56 2.05 -10.42
N ARG A 47 -5.10 0.80 -10.47
CA ARG A 47 -4.14 0.24 -9.50
C ARG A 47 -2.75 0.13 -10.11
N SER A 48 -1.74 0.59 -9.38
CA SER A 48 -0.34 0.36 -9.76
C SER A 48 -0.02 -1.12 -9.69
N SER A 49 0.84 -1.62 -10.58
CA SER A 49 1.39 -2.99 -10.48
C SER A 49 2.35 -3.16 -9.29
N ILE A 50 2.67 -2.08 -8.59
CA ILE A 50 3.57 -2.06 -7.45
C ILE A 50 2.78 -2.09 -6.14
N VAL A 51 3.11 -3.07 -5.29
CA VAL A 51 2.64 -3.17 -3.91
C VAL A 51 3.82 -3.15 -2.97
N GLY A 52 3.63 -2.70 -1.75
CA GLY A 52 4.64 -2.76 -0.68
C GLY A 52 4.23 -3.76 0.39
N ALA A 53 5.20 -4.34 1.08
CA ALA A 53 4.92 -5.20 2.22
C ALA A 53 5.93 -5.02 3.35
N LEU A 54 5.42 -4.89 4.57
CA LEU A 54 6.21 -5.07 5.79
C LEU A 54 5.76 -6.37 6.44
N TRP A 55 6.74 -7.17 6.88
CA TRP A 55 6.50 -8.38 7.64
C TRP A 55 7.31 -8.30 8.91
N PHE A 56 6.64 -8.48 10.04
CA PHE A 56 7.24 -8.39 11.35
C PHE A 56 7.52 -9.78 11.92
N THR A 57 8.55 -9.90 12.76
CA THR A 57 8.94 -11.17 13.38
C THR A 57 7.88 -11.72 14.35
N ASN A 58 6.94 -10.88 14.79
CA ASN A 58 5.77 -11.27 15.56
C ASN A 58 4.62 -11.86 14.70
N GLY A 59 4.82 -11.99 13.39
CA GLY A 59 3.84 -12.54 12.45
C GLY A 59 2.91 -11.51 11.81
N GLU A 60 3.00 -10.23 12.22
CA GLU A 60 2.16 -9.18 11.62
C GLU A 60 2.63 -8.81 10.22
N VAL A 61 1.67 -8.54 9.34
CA VAL A 61 1.87 -8.22 7.94
C VAL A 61 1.12 -6.94 7.60
N ILE A 62 1.78 -6.07 6.83
CA ILE A 62 1.20 -4.82 6.35
C ILE A 62 1.41 -4.74 4.86
N ALA A 63 0.31 -4.62 4.12
CA ALA A 63 0.35 -4.40 2.69
C ALA A 63 0.08 -2.95 2.35
N PHE A 64 0.79 -2.46 1.35
CA PHE A 64 0.63 -1.14 0.75
C PHE A 64 0.21 -1.35 -0.69
N SER A 65 -0.92 -0.78 -1.08
CA SER A 65 -1.41 -0.84 -2.47
C SER A 65 -1.76 0.56 -2.95
N ARG A 66 -1.30 0.91 -4.14
CA ARG A 66 -1.56 2.23 -4.73
C ARG A 66 -2.83 2.20 -5.56
N SER A 67 -3.74 3.14 -5.27
CA SER A 67 -4.92 3.42 -6.08
C SER A 67 -4.89 4.89 -6.48
N HIS A 68 -4.90 5.19 -7.78
CA HIS A 68 -4.76 6.56 -8.30
C HIS A 68 -3.58 7.33 -7.69
N SER A 69 -3.86 8.32 -6.83
CA SER A 69 -2.89 9.21 -6.21
C SER A 69 -2.58 8.88 -4.75
N TYR A 70 -3.15 7.81 -4.20
CA TYR A 70 -3.06 7.49 -2.78
C TYR A 70 -2.61 6.05 -2.52
N TRP A 71 -2.12 5.81 -1.30
CA TRP A 71 -1.84 4.48 -0.78
C TRP A 71 -2.97 4.00 0.12
N SER A 72 -3.50 2.82 -0.18
CA SER A 72 -4.26 2.01 0.78
C SER A 72 -3.29 1.14 1.55
N VAL A 73 -3.30 1.24 2.86
CA VAL A 73 -2.46 0.43 3.75
C VAL A 73 -3.36 -0.45 4.59
N ASN A 74 -3.18 -1.77 4.51
CA ASN A 74 -3.97 -2.74 5.25
C ASN A 74 -3.04 -3.59 6.12
N SER A 75 -3.36 -3.74 7.40
CA SER A 75 -2.57 -4.54 8.34
C SER A 75 -3.38 -5.72 8.88
N SER A 76 -2.70 -6.85 9.12
CA SER A 76 -3.25 -8.01 9.83
C SER A 76 -3.61 -7.70 11.28
N ALA A 77 -2.98 -6.69 11.89
CA ALA A 77 -3.29 -6.20 13.23
C ALA A 77 -3.68 -4.73 13.23
N ARG A 78 -4.41 -4.34 14.29
CA ARG A 78 -4.77 -2.95 14.51
C ARG A 78 -3.64 -2.23 15.24
N LEU A 79 -3.26 -1.04 14.75
CA LEU A 79 -2.54 -0.09 15.60
C LEU A 79 -3.40 0.22 16.83
N PRO A 80 -2.84 0.12 18.05
CA PRO A 80 -3.56 0.44 19.27
C PRO A 80 -4.17 1.84 19.23
N PHE A 81 -5.35 2.02 19.83
CA PHE A 81 -6.10 3.28 19.78
C PHE A 81 -5.26 4.52 20.09
N LYS A 82 -4.44 4.49 21.14
CA LYS A 82 -3.60 5.64 21.52
C LYS A 82 -2.60 6.02 20.42
N VAL A 83 -2.00 5.03 19.77
CA VAL A 83 -1.01 5.23 18.70
C VAL A 83 -1.71 5.72 17.43
N ALA A 84 -2.78 5.04 17.02
CA ALA A 84 -3.57 5.44 15.85
C ALA A 84 -4.17 6.84 16.02
N LYS A 85 -4.66 7.18 17.22
CA LYS A 85 -5.18 8.51 17.54
C LYS A 85 -4.09 9.57 17.52
N ALA A 86 -2.92 9.31 18.08
CA ALA A 86 -1.80 10.26 18.03
C ALA A 86 -1.36 10.55 16.58
N LEU A 87 -1.30 9.52 15.73
CA LEU A 87 -1.00 9.69 14.30
C LEU A 87 -2.08 10.53 13.60
N ASN A 88 -3.35 10.21 13.82
CA ASN A 88 -4.48 10.95 13.25
C ASN A 88 -4.55 12.40 13.73
N ASP A 89 -4.29 12.67 15.01
CA ASP A 89 -4.32 14.03 15.56
C ASP A 89 -3.22 14.91 14.94
N ARG A 90 -2.06 14.32 14.60
CA ARG A 90 -0.93 15.02 13.98
C ARG A 90 -1.06 15.14 12.46
N MET A 91 -1.58 14.11 11.79
CA MET A 91 -1.49 13.94 10.34
C MET A 91 -2.80 13.48 9.68
N GLY A 92 -3.94 13.61 10.35
CA GLY A 92 -5.24 13.09 9.86
C GLY A 92 -5.72 13.69 8.54
N SER A 93 -5.13 14.80 8.07
CA SER A 93 -5.36 15.34 6.73
C SER A 93 -4.65 14.57 5.60
N ILE A 94 -3.60 13.81 5.93
CA ILE A 94 -2.77 13.06 4.98
C ILE A 94 -2.68 11.56 5.28
N VAL A 95 -2.94 11.13 6.52
CA VAL A 95 -3.04 9.73 6.95
C VAL A 95 -4.41 9.54 7.58
N ARG A 96 -5.36 9.13 6.74
CA ARG A 96 -6.77 8.97 7.09
C ARG A 96 -7.05 7.55 7.55
N VAL A 97 -7.90 7.41 8.55
CA VAL A 97 -8.24 6.12 9.15
C VAL A 97 -9.44 5.47 8.47
N ASP A 98 -9.52 4.14 8.59
CA ASP A 98 -10.60 3.29 8.06
C ASP A 98 -10.73 3.27 6.54
N GLY A 99 -9.65 3.63 5.81
CA GLY A 99 -9.58 3.50 4.35
C GLY A 99 -10.57 4.37 3.56
N MET A 100 -11.28 5.30 4.21
CA MET A 100 -12.29 6.16 3.59
C MET A 100 -11.82 7.61 3.47
N SER A 101 -12.22 8.27 2.38
CA SER A 101 -12.01 9.70 2.22
C SER A 101 -12.72 10.46 3.34
N GLY A 102 -11.97 11.27 4.10
CA GLY A 102 -12.48 12.01 5.26
C GLY A 102 -12.57 11.21 6.57
N GLY A 103 -12.14 9.94 6.58
CA GLY A 103 -12.06 9.11 7.78
C GLY A 103 -11.06 9.67 8.78
N THR A 104 -11.56 10.24 9.88
CA THR A 104 -10.74 10.86 10.94
C THR A 104 -11.04 10.32 12.33
N ASN A 105 -12.04 9.44 12.46
CA ASN A 105 -12.50 8.94 13.74
C ASN A 105 -11.85 7.60 14.07
N VAL A 106 -10.83 7.61 14.93
CA VAL A 106 -10.16 6.39 15.38
C VAL A 106 -11.07 5.64 16.36
N GLN A 107 -11.46 4.41 16.02
CA GLN A 107 -12.27 3.59 16.93
C GLN A 107 -11.46 3.13 18.15
N ARG A 108 -12.13 2.91 19.29
CA ARG A 108 -11.48 2.44 20.54
C ARG A 108 -10.71 1.12 20.37
N GLY A 109 -11.08 0.29 19.39
CA GLY A 109 -10.37 -0.94 19.04
C GLY A 109 -9.08 -0.73 18.25
N GLY A 110 -8.70 0.51 17.93
CA GLY A 110 -7.59 0.81 17.03
C GLY A 110 -7.99 0.82 15.56
N CYS A 111 -7.01 0.92 14.67
CA CYS A 111 -7.21 1.00 13.22
C CYS A 111 -6.28 0.02 12.50
N ALA A 112 -6.77 -0.66 11.46
CA ALA A 112 -5.99 -1.60 10.64
C ALA A 112 -5.89 -1.17 9.17
N ASN A 113 -6.65 -0.13 8.76
CA ASN A 113 -6.73 0.30 7.38
C ASN A 113 -6.52 1.80 7.30
N TRP A 114 -5.61 2.24 6.44
CA TRP A 114 -5.28 3.65 6.27
C TRP A 114 -5.31 4.04 4.81
N HIS A 115 -5.63 5.31 4.60
CA HIS A 115 -5.52 5.98 3.32
C HIS A 115 -4.47 7.08 3.46
N VAL A 116 -3.44 7.04 2.63
CA VAL A 116 -2.30 7.97 2.70
C VAL A 116 -2.18 8.77 1.41
N ASP A 117 -2.31 10.09 1.53
CA ASP A 117 -2.39 11.02 0.39
C ASP A 117 -1.03 11.65 0.01
N ALA A 118 -0.03 11.56 0.90
CA ALA A 118 1.26 12.24 0.70
C ALA A 118 2.45 11.41 1.22
N GLN A 119 3.63 11.63 0.63
CA GLN A 119 4.86 10.91 0.98
C GLN A 119 5.24 11.05 2.47
N GLU A 120 5.10 12.25 3.04
CA GLU A 120 5.37 12.48 4.45
C GLU A 120 4.46 11.67 5.38
N GLY A 121 3.21 11.44 4.96
CA GLY A 121 2.27 10.56 5.65
C GLY A 121 2.67 9.09 5.53
N LEU A 122 3.18 8.68 4.36
CA LEU A 122 3.65 7.31 4.12
C LEU A 122 4.88 6.99 4.98
N ASN A 123 5.81 7.95 5.08
CA ASN A 123 6.98 7.86 5.94
C ASN A 123 6.58 7.79 7.41
N ALA A 124 5.69 8.67 7.87
CA ALA A 124 5.23 8.72 9.25
C ALA A 124 4.48 7.45 9.66
N LEU A 125 3.54 6.98 8.83
CA LEU A 125 2.81 5.74 9.08
C LEU A 125 3.76 4.56 9.14
N THR A 126 4.68 4.41 8.17
CA THR A 126 5.66 3.32 8.17
C THR A 126 6.51 3.31 9.44
N GLN A 127 6.97 4.46 9.90
CA GLN A 127 7.73 4.54 11.14
C GLN A 127 6.88 4.12 12.35
N VAL A 128 5.65 4.61 12.46
CA VAL A 128 4.73 4.23 13.55
C VAL A 128 4.46 2.72 13.57
N LEU A 129 4.31 2.11 12.39
CA LEU A 129 4.11 0.67 12.27
C LEU A 129 5.35 -0.11 12.73
N LYS A 130 6.55 0.34 12.35
CA LYS A 130 7.83 -0.24 12.81
C LYS A 130 7.99 -0.12 14.31
N ASP A 131 7.69 1.05 14.89
CA ASP A 131 7.77 1.26 16.33
C ASP A 131 6.74 0.41 17.10
N CYS A 132 5.57 0.17 16.51
CA CYS A 132 4.48 -0.56 17.15
C CYS A 132 4.64 -2.08 17.06
N PHE A 133 5.06 -2.60 15.92
CA PHE A 133 5.11 -4.04 15.66
C PHE A 133 6.53 -4.62 15.73
N GLY A 134 7.54 -3.75 15.79
CA GLY A 134 8.92 -4.12 16.11
C GLY A 134 9.74 -4.49 14.89
N THR A 135 10.52 -5.56 15.03
CA THR A 135 11.55 -5.95 14.05
C THR A 135 10.95 -6.54 12.79
N LEU A 136 11.47 -6.14 11.64
CA LEU A 136 11.11 -6.72 10.35
C LEU A 136 11.77 -8.07 10.12
N HIS A 137 11.07 -8.94 9.41
CA HIS A 137 11.61 -10.14 8.80
C HIS A 137 12.40 -9.77 7.54
N ASP A 138 13.51 -10.47 7.27
CA ASP A 138 14.41 -10.14 6.15
C ASP A 138 13.79 -10.41 4.77
N SER A 139 12.85 -11.36 4.71
CA SER A 139 12.11 -11.71 3.51
C SER A 139 10.67 -11.24 3.67
N PRO A 140 10.14 -10.33 2.83
CA PRO A 140 8.72 -9.96 2.83
C PRO A 140 7.85 -11.10 2.26
N PRO A 141 6.55 -11.16 2.60
CA PRO A 141 5.62 -12.12 2.03
C PRO A 141 5.48 -11.89 0.53
N SER A 142 5.24 -12.97 -0.20
CA SER A 142 4.86 -12.90 -1.59
C SER A 142 3.50 -12.21 -1.74
N VAL A 143 3.24 -11.64 -2.92
CA VAL A 143 1.94 -11.02 -3.21
C VAL A 143 0.80 -12.04 -3.12
N THR A 144 1.07 -13.31 -3.44
CA THR A 144 0.13 -14.43 -3.26
C THR A 144 -0.28 -14.60 -1.80
N GLU A 145 0.65 -14.49 -0.86
CA GLU A 145 0.35 -14.57 0.58
C GLU A 145 -0.46 -13.35 1.04
N LEU A 146 -0.10 -12.15 0.60
CA LEU A 146 -0.85 -10.93 0.90
C LEU A 146 -2.30 -11.00 0.41
N ALA A 147 -2.51 -11.55 -0.79
CA ALA A 147 -3.85 -11.74 -1.35
C ALA A 147 -4.67 -12.79 -0.57
N ARG A 148 -4.04 -13.90 -0.17
CA ARG A 148 -4.69 -14.92 0.68
C ARG A 148 -5.09 -14.38 2.06
N MET A 149 -4.33 -13.43 2.59
CA MET A 149 -4.65 -12.72 3.83
C MET A 149 -5.71 -11.62 3.66
N GLY A 150 -6.16 -11.35 2.42
CA GLY A 150 -7.12 -10.28 2.13
C GLY A 150 -6.55 -8.86 2.29
N LEU A 151 -5.22 -8.73 2.36
CA LEU A 151 -4.53 -7.43 2.53
C LEU A 151 -4.32 -6.70 1.19
N VAL A 152 -4.31 -7.46 0.09
CA VAL A 152 -4.31 -6.93 -1.28
C VAL A 152 -5.45 -7.61 -2.04
N ASN A 153 -6.46 -6.84 -2.43
CA ASN A 153 -7.59 -7.36 -3.20
C ASN A 153 -7.21 -7.56 -4.69
N ASP A 154 -7.80 -8.55 -5.35
CA ASP A 154 -7.80 -8.74 -6.81
C ASP A 154 -6.44 -8.99 -7.51
N ALA A 155 -5.36 -9.39 -6.83
CA ALA A 155 -4.10 -9.75 -7.51
C ALA A 155 -4.25 -11.04 -8.38
N ILE A 156 -3.78 -11.01 -9.63
CA ILE A 156 -3.57 -12.19 -10.49
C ILE A 156 -2.25 -12.84 -10.09
N TYR A 157 -2.33 -14.14 -9.88
CA TYR A 157 -1.19 -15.03 -9.87
C TYR A 157 -0.60 -15.11 -11.28
N GLY A 158 0.61 -14.59 -11.46
CA GLY A 158 1.47 -14.88 -12.61
C GLY A 158 2.34 -16.09 -12.33
#